data_AF-A0A364LLV2-F1
#
_entry.id   AF-A0A364LLV2-F1
#
_cell.length_a   1.000
_cell.length_b   1.000
_cell.length_c   1.000
_cell.angle_alpha   90.00
_cell.angle_beta   90.00
_cell.angle_gamma   90.00
#
_symmetry.space_group_name_H-M   'P 1'
#
loop_
_entity.id
_entity.type
_entity.pdbx_description
1 polymer ?
#
loop_
_entity_poly.entity_id
_entity_poly.type
_entity_poly.pdbx_seq_one_letter_code
_entity_poly.pdbx_strand_id
1 'polypeptide(L)'
;MRTYKIISIYILSYFFFGVIVFLLIFGFADSFKILKSSPLSKDINGTIILFSSLIASVLMIKLMRKRLSHQPYPYFLLGFYIGNLSLLLMFLLDALLNNYVVWKFPEFLLVFFAPFMELFISYLFGFAFLALIPSCLSAYILFRVIQIKEKELIKPGSR
;
A
#
# COMPACT_ATOMS: atom_id res chain seq x y z
N MET A 1 14.40 19.83 2.54
CA MET A 1 12.94 19.87 2.84
C MET A 1 12.74 19.02 4.08
N ARG A 2 11.95 19.42 5.10
CA ARG A 2 11.79 18.58 6.30
C ARG A 2 11.29 17.20 5.87
N THR A 3 11.93 16.12 6.33
CA THR A 3 11.65 14.74 5.91
C THR A 3 10.16 14.38 5.96
N TYR A 4 9.43 14.94 6.92
CA TYR A 4 7.98 14.79 7.05
C TYR A 4 7.18 15.29 5.84
N LYS A 5 7.59 16.41 5.20
CA LYS A 5 6.91 16.91 4.00
C LYS A 5 7.10 15.98 2.79
N ILE A 6 8.30 15.42 2.66
CA ILE A 6 8.63 14.46 1.58
C ILE A 6 7.81 13.18 1.75
N ILE A 7 7.75 12.65 2.98
CA ILE A 7 6.93 11.48 3.31
C ILE A 7 5.44 11.75 3.05
N SER A 8 4.94 12.93 3.43
CA SER A 8 3.53 13.28 3.21
C SER A 8 3.16 13.34 1.72
N ILE A 9 3.99 13.98 0.89
CA ILE A 9 3.78 14.00 -0.57
C ILE A 9 3.78 12.58 -1.12
N TYR A 10 4.74 11.76 -0.71
CA TYR A 10 4.82 10.37 -1.16
C TYR A 10 3.54 9.59 -0.83
N ILE A 11 3.07 9.64 0.42
CA ILE A 11 1.86 8.94 0.87
C ILE A 11 0.63 9.45 0.10
N LEU A 12 0.46 10.77 0.01
CA LEU A 12 -0.68 11.37 -0.70
C LEU A 12 -0.70 10.95 -2.16
N SER A 13 0.45 11.00 -2.85
CA SER A 13 0.56 10.52 -4.23
C SER A 13 0.30 9.03 -4.34
N TYR A 14 0.85 8.21 -3.43
CA TYR A 14 0.64 6.77 -3.42
C TYR A 14 -0.85 6.40 -3.32
N PHE A 15 -1.56 6.98 -2.35
CA PHE A 15 -3.00 6.74 -2.19
C PHE A 15 -3.81 7.30 -3.35
N PHE A 16 -3.50 8.50 -3.84
CA PHE A 16 -4.19 9.10 -4.98
C PHE A 16 -4.08 8.22 -6.23
N PHE A 17 -2.87 7.78 -6.57
CA PHE A 17 -2.67 6.86 -7.69
C PHE A 17 -3.29 5.48 -7.43
N GLY A 18 -3.27 5.00 -6.19
CA GLY A 18 -3.96 3.77 -5.82
C GLY A 18 -5.46 3.85 -6.10
N VAL A 19 -6.11 4.95 -5.74
CA VAL A 19 -7.53 5.19 -6.05
C VAL A 19 -7.77 5.23 -7.55
N ILE A 20 -6.92 5.91 -8.33
CA ILE A 20 -7.06 5.95 -9.80
C ILE A 20 -6.94 4.54 -10.39
N VAL A 21 -5.91 3.79 -10.01
CA VAL A 21 -5.69 2.42 -10.49
C VAL A 21 -6.87 1.52 -10.13
N PHE A 22 -7.37 1.64 -8.88
CA PHE A 22 -8.55 0.91 -8.42
C PHE A 22 -9.79 1.23 -9.28
N LEU A 23 -10.08 2.50 -9.52
CA LEU A 23 -11.21 2.94 -10.35
C LEU A 23 -11.09 2.48 -11.81
N LEU A 24 -9.89 2.48 -12.38
CA LEU A 24 -9.65 2.05 -13.76
C LEU A 24 -9.86 0.54 -13.96
N ILE A 25 -9.47 -0.26 -12.97
CA ILE A 25 -9.52 -1.72 -13.08
C ILE A 25 -10.92 -2.25 -12.79
N PHE A 26 -11.52 -1.80 -11.69
CA PHE A 26 -12.83 -2.30 -11.27
C PHE A 26 -13.99 -1.50 -11.87
N GLY A 27 -13.75 -0.30 -12.40
CA GLY A 27 -14.81 0.59 -12.86
C GLY A 27 -15.53 1.28 -11.70
N PHE A 28 -16.24 2.38 -11.99
CA PHE A 28 -16.83 3.24 -10.96
C PHE A 28 -17.92 2.56 -10.13
N ALA A 29 -18.82 1.82 -10.79
CA ALA A 29 -19.96 1.18 -10.13
C ALA A 29 -19.51 0.10 -9.13
N ASP A 30 -18.61 -0.80 -9.54
CA ASP A 30 -18.11 -1.87 -8.68
C ASP A 30 -17.18 -1.33 -7.60
N SER A 31 -16.35 -0.33 -7.92
CA SER A 31 -15.53 0.36 -6.91
C SER A 31 -16.38 0.96 -5.79
N PHE A 32 -17.51 1.58 -6.13
CA PHE A 32 -18.42 2.16 -5.15
C PHE A 32 -19.17 1.09 -4.34
N LYS A 33 -19.53 -0.03 -4.99
CA LYS A 33 -20.11 -1.19 -4.32
C LYS A 33 -19.13 -1.80 -3.31
N ILE A 34 -17.86 -1.95 -3.68
CA ILE A 34 -16.78 -2.41 -2.80
C ILE A 34 -16.58 -1.44 -1.63
N LEU A 35 -16.68 -0.12 -1.87
CA LEU A 35 -16.55 0.87 -0.80
C LEU A 35 -17.70 0.82 0.22
N LYS A 36 -18.91 0.48 -0.25
CA LYS A 36 -20.13 0.41 0.55
C LYS A 36 -20.44 -0.97 1.11
N SER A 37 -19.68 -2.00 0.74
CA SER A 37 -19.92 -3.35 1.23
C SER A 37 -19.73 -3.42 2.74
N SER A 38 -20.46 -4.31 3.39
CA SER A 38 -20.34 -4.53 4.84
C SER A 38 -19.05 -5.29 5.14
N PRO A 39 -18.29 -4.94 6.19
CA PRO A 39 -17.07 -5.66 6.57
C PRO A 39 -17.35 -7.10 7.05
N LEU A 40 -18.62 -7.45 7.23
CA LEU A 40 -19.11 -8.79 7.55
C LEU A 40 -19.70 -9.52 6.33
N SER A 41 -19.69 -8.91 5.15
CA SER A 41 -20.09 -9.58 3.91
C SER A 41 -18.89 -10.34 3.33
N LYS A 42 -19.15 -11.45 2.63
CA LYS A 42 -18.11 -12.26 1.95
C LYS A 42 -17.45 -11.56 0.74
N ASP A 43 -17.88 -10.34 0.44
CA ASP A 43 -17.35 -9.56 -0.68
C ASP A 43 -16.13 -8.74 -0.23
N ILE A 44 -15.25 -8.43 -1.19
CA ILE A 44 -14.12 -7.52 -0.97
C ILE A 44 -14.62 -6.21 -0.35
N ASN A 45 -14.03 -5.82 0.77
CA ASN A 45 -14.48 -4.69 1.56
C ASN A 45 -13.53 -3.48 1.48
N GLY A 46 -14.04 -2.34 1.02
CA GLY A 46 -13.28 -1.11 0.92
C GLY A 46 -12.79 -0.57 2.26
N THR A 47 -13.52 -0.78 3.35
CA THR A 47 -13.09 -0.42 4.71
C THR A 47 -11.89 -1.25 5.14
N ILE A 48 -11.91 -2.57 4.90
CA ILE A 48 -10.79 -3.47 5.21
C ILE A 48 -9.57 -3.08 4.38
N ILE A 49 -9.75 -2.80 3.07
CA ILE A 49 -8.66 -2.34 2.18
C ILE A 49 -8.02 -1.07 2.73
N LEU A 50 -8.83 -0.05 3.04
CA LEU A 50 -8.34 1.26 3.51
C LEU A 50 -7.64 1.13 4.86
N PHE A 51 -8.22 0.39 5.79
CA PHE A 51 -7.66 0.20 7.13
C PHE A 51 -6.34 -0.58 7.08
N SER A 52 -6.29 -1.65 6.29
CA SER A 52 -5.07 -2.46 6.09
C SER A 52 -3.95 -1.63 5.46
N SER A 53 -4.27 -0.83 4.45
CA SER A 53 -3.31 0.07 3.79
C SER A 53 -2.80 1.17 4.72
N LEU A 54 -3.68 1.74 5.56
CA LEU A 54 -3.30 2.74 6.56
C LEU A 54 -2.35 2.15 7.61
N ILE A 55 -2.69 1.00 8.19
CA ILE A 55 -1.84 0.32 9.18
C ILE A 55 -0.50 -0.04 8.56
N ALA A 56 -0.50 -0.64 7.36
CA ALA A 56 0.72 -0.98 6.64
C ALA A 56 1.62 0.25 6.44
N SER A 57 1.03 1.37 6.01
CA SER A 57 1.76 2.63 5.80
C SER A 57 2.44 3.13 7.07
N VAL A 58 1.71 3.16 8.20
CA VAL A 58 2.24 3.61 9.50
C VAL A 58 3.36 2.68 9.98
N LEU A 59 3.14 1.37 9.92
CA LEU A 59 4.13 0.37 10.36
C LEU A 59 5.39 0.44 9.52
N MET A 60 5.27 0.45 8.19
CA MET A 60 6.41 0.48 7.27
C MET A 60 7.26 1.73 7.45
N ILE A 61 6.63 2.90 7.60
CA ILE A 61 7.36 4.15 7.84
C ILE A 61 8.06 4.11 9.18
N LYS A 62 7.41 3.63 10.24
CA LYS A 62 8.01 3.57 11.58
C LYS A 62 9.21 2.61 11.63
N LEU A 63 9.06 1.43 11.03
CA LEU A 63 10.04 0.34 11.12
C LEU A 63 11.19 0.49 10.12
N MET A 64 10.89 0.90 8.88
CA MET A 64 11.86 0.82 7.79
C MET A 64 12.44 2.17 7.34
N ARG A 65 11.98 3.32 7.87
CA ARG A 65 12.48 4.65 7.45
C ARG A 65 14.00 4.78 7.46
N LYS A 66 14.68 4.31 8.52
CA LYS A 66 16.15 4.38 8.61
C LYS A 66 16.84 3.40 7.66
N ARG A 67 16.30 2.20 7.48
CA ARG A 67 16.89 1.17 6.62
C ARG A 67 16.74 1.52 5.14
N LEU A 68 15.55 1.99 4.76
CA LEU A 68 15.24 2.38 3.39
C LEU A 68 16.10 3.55 2.93
N SER A 69 16.42 4.52 3.78
CA SER A 69 17.23 5.68 3.37
C SER A 69 18.64 5.34 2.88
N HIS A 70 19.12 4.12 3.18
CA HIS A 70 20.43 3.63 2.75
C HIS A 70 20.35 2.70 1.53
N GLN A 71 19.13 2.39 1.06
CA GLN A 71 18.90 1.51 -0.09
C GLN A 71 18.71 2.30 -1.38
N PRO A 72 19.04 1.70 -2.54
CA PRO A 72 18.69 2.28 -3.83
C PRO A 72 17.17 2.35 -3.97
N TYR A 73 16.66 3.48 -4.45
CA TYR A 73 15.22 3.72 -4.68
C TYR A 73 14.34 3.57 -3.42
N PRO A 74 14.62 4.29 -2.33
CA PRO A 74 13.97 4.11 -1.02
C PRO A 74 12.44 4.21 -1.06
N TYR A 75 11.92 5.09 -1.92
CA TYR A 75 10.49 5.36 -2.02
C TYR A 75 9.73 4.31 -2.83
N PHE A 76 10.37 3.73 -3.85
CA PHE A 76 9.79 2.61 -4.57
C PHE A 76 9.67 1.38 -3.66
N LEU A 77 10.76 1.08 -2.93
CA LEU A 77 10.78 -0.03 -1.98
C LEU A 77 9.78 0.17 -0.84
N LEU A 78 9.64 1.42 -0.36
CA LEU A 78 8.64 1.77 0.64
C LEU A 78 7.22 1.42 0.17
N GLY A 79 6.83 1.84 -1.04
CA GLY A 79 5.48 1.58 -1.57
C GLY A 79 5.24 0.12 -1.87
N PHE A 80 6.26 -0.58 -2.38
CA PHE A 80 6.19 -2.02 -2.60
C PHE A 80 5.92 -2.77 -1.30
N TYR A 81 6.65 -2.45 -0.23
CA TYR A 81 6.42 -3.06 1.07
C TYR A 81 5.09 -2.67 1.71
N ILE A 82 4.65 -1.41 1.58
CA ILE A 82 3.31 -0.98 2.01
C ILE A 82 2.24 -1.79 1.29
N GLY A 83 2.35 -1.95 -0.02
CA GLY A 83 1.43 -2.75 -0.83
C GLY A 83 1.32 -4.19 -0.34
N ASN A 84 2.45 -4.89 -0.23
CA ASN A 84 2.46 -6.29 0.19
C ASN A 84 1.96 -6.49 1.63
N LEU A 85 2.38 -5.61 2.55
CA LEU A 85 1.89 -5.67 3.93
C LEU A 85 0.40 -5.35 4.01
N SER A 86 -0.10 -4.44 3.18
CA SER A 86 -1.54 -4.12 3.13
C SER A 86 -2.38 -5.30 2.65
N LEU A 87 -1.91 -6.04 1.64
CA LEU A 87 -2.55 -7.28 1.19
C LEU A 87 -2.55 -8.35 2.28
N LEU A 88 -1.41 -8.57 2.93
CA LEU A 88 -1.30 -9.52 4.03
C LEU A 88 -2.26 -9.20 5.18
N LEU A 89 -2.31 -7.93 5.59
CA LEU A 89 -3.22 -7.47 6.64
C LEU A 89 -4.69 -7.58 6.23
N MET A 90 -4.99 -7.32 4.96
CA MET A 90 -6.35 -7.45 4.42
C MET A 90 -6.84 -8.90 4.53
N PHE A 91 -6.04 -9.87 4.10
CA PHE A 91 -6.37 -11.30 4.19
C PHE A 91 -6.52 -11.77 5.64
N LEU A 92 -5.62 -11.33 6.53
CA LEU A 92 -5.72 -11.64 7.97
C LEU A 92 -7.00 -11.09 8.60
N LEU A 93 -7.33 -9.81 8.33
CA LEU A 93 -8.53 -9.18 8.86
C LEU A 93 -9.80 -9.82 8.31
N ASP A 94 -9.82 -10.14 7.02
CA ASP A 94 -10.96 -10.81 6.40
C ASP A 94 -11.19 -12.21 6.99
N ALA A 95 -10.12 -12.98 7.17
CA ALA A 95 -10.18 -14.30 7.80
C ALA A 95 -10.67 -14.25 9.26
N LEU A 96 -10.22 -13.25 10.03
CA LEU A 96 -10.65 -13.00 11.40
C LEU A 96 -12.13 -12.61 11.48
N LEU A 97 -12.58 -11.67 10.65
CA LEU A 97 -13.94 -11.13 10.67
C LEU A 97 -14.98 -12.17 10.22
N ASN A 98 -14.63 -13.01 9.25
CA ASN A 98 -15.53 -14.04 8.72
C ASN A 98 -15.46 -15.38 9.46
N ASN A 99 -14.75 -15.45 10.59
CA ASN A 99 -14.55 -16.68 11.38
C ASN A 99 -13.97 -17.85 10.58
N TYR A 100 -13.18 -17.58 9.54
CA TYR A 100 -12.41 -18.62 8.84
C TYR A 100 -11.25 -19.16 9.70
N VAL A 101 -11.00 -18.52 10.85
CA VAL A 101 -10.02 -18.94 11.84
C VAL A 101 -10.54 -20.14 12.64
N VAL A 102 -10.05 -21.33 12.28
CA VAL A 102 -10.23 -22.53 13.11
C VAL A 102 -9.24 -22.47 14.26
N TRP A 103 -9.73 -22.25 15.49
CA TRP A 103 -8.90 -22.12 16.70
C TRP A 103 -8.41 -23.45 17.28
N LYS A 104 -8.70 -24.59 16.63
CA LYS A 104 -8.24 -25.91 17.06
C LYS A 104 -6.81 -26.15 16.58
N PHE A 105 -6.00 -26.84 17.38
CA PHE A 105 -4.66 -27.25 16.99
C PHE A 105 -4.74 -28.62 16.28
N PRO A 106 -4.05 -28.82 15.13
CA PRO A 106 -3.07 -27.93 14.49
C PRO A 106 -3.65 -26.94 13.47
N GLU A 107 -4.97 -26.93 13.25
CA GLU A 107 -5.64 -26.17 12.19
C GLU A 107 -5.45 -24.66 12.31
N PHE A 108 -5.22 -24.12 13.52
CA PHE A 108 -4.92 -22.69 13.69
C PHE A 108 -3.64 -22.27 12.95
N LEU A 109 -2.71 -23.19 12.70
CA LEU A 109 -1.50 -22.91 11.93
C LEU A 109 -1.85 -22.56 10.47
N LEU A 110 -2.99 -23.02 9.95
CA LEU A 110 -3.49 -22.66 8.62
C LEU A 110 -3.83 -21.17 8.51
N VAL A 111 -4.13 -20.50 9.62
CA VAL A 111 -4.37 -19.04 9.66
C VAL A 111 -3.12 -18.27 9.29
N PHE A 112 -1.94 -18.81 9.60
CA PHE A 112 -0.68 -18.21 9.19
C PHE A 112 -0.39 -18.51 7.73
N PHE A 113 -0.69 -19.71 7.24
CA PHE A 113 -0.40 -20.13 5.87
C PHE A 113 -1.37 -19.58 4.82
N ALA A 114 -2.67 -19.47 5.12
CA ALA A 114 -3.68 -19.06 4.17
C ALA A 114 -3.42 -17.66 3.56
N PRO A 115 -3.08 -16.62 4.35
CA PRO A 115 -2.72 -15.31 3.81
C PRO A 115 -1.48 -15.35 2.91
N PHE A 116 -0.50 -16.24 3.19
CA PHE A 116 0.68 -16.39 2.33
C PHE A 116 0.34 -17.09 1.01
N MET A 117 -0.53 -18.10 1.04
CA MET A 117 -1.01 -18.77 -0.17
C MET A 117 -1.86 -17.84 -1.03
N GLU A 118 -2.73 -17.03 -0.42
CA GLU A 118 -3.51 -15.99 -1.11
C GLU A 118 -2.62 -14.91 -1.72
N LEU A 119 -1.59 -14.48 -0.99
CA LEU A 119 -0.59 -13.55 -1.51
C LEU A 119 0.18 -14.16 -2.68
N PHE A 120 0.61 -15.41 -2.58
CA PHE A 120 1.28 -16.13 -3.65
C PHE A 120 0.41 -16.25 -4.90
N ILE A 121 -0.86 -16.61 -4.74
CA ILE A 121 -1.84 -16.67 -5.83
C ILE A 121 -2.05 -15.27 -6.43
N SER A 122 -2.11 -14.23 -5.60
CA SER A 122 -2.23 -12.83 -6.06
C SER A 122 -1.03 -12.37 -6.90
N TYR A 123 0.18 -12.89 -6.64
CA TYR A 123 1.34 -12.67 -7.51
C TYR A 123 1.18 -13.39 -8.85
N LEU A 124 0.72 -14.64 -8.85
CA LEU A 124 0.49 -15.40 -10.10
C LEU A 124 -0.53 -14.72 -11.01
N PHE A 125 -1.59 -14.16 -10.45
CA PHE A 125 -2.63 -13.44 -11.19
C PHE A 125 -2.33 -11.96 -11.44
N GLY A 126 -1.14 -11.47 -11.08
CA GLY A 126 -0.75 -10.10 -11.34
C GLY A 126 -1.35 -9.04 -10.39
N PHE A 127 -2.24 -9.42 -9.46
CA PHE A 127 -2.89 -8.50 -8.52
C PHE A 127 -1.91 -7.80 -7.58
N ALA A 128 -0.83 -8.46 -7.17
CA ALA A 128 0.20 -7.84 -6.35
C ALA A 128 0.96 -6.71 -7.09
N PHE A 129 0.96 -6.73 -8.43
CA PHE A 129 1.59 -5.68 -9.24
C PHE A 129 0.75 -4.40 -9.31
N LEU A 130 -0.49 -4.43 -8.81
CA LEU A 130 -1.34 -3.24 -8.68
C LEU A 130 -0.79 -2.24 -7.67
N ALA A 131 0.01 -2.69 -6.69
CA ALA A 131 0.73 -1.80 -5.78
C ALA A 131 2.00 -1.19 -6.41
N LEU A 132 2.55 -1.81 -7.47
CA LEU A 132 3.77 -1.32 -8.12
C LEU A 132 3.52 -0.05 -8.92
N ILE A 133 2.39 0.04 -9.62
CA ILE A 133 2.01 1.24 -10.40
C ILE A 133 1.96 2.51 -9.52
N PRO A 134 1.17 2.57 -8.43
CA PRO A 134 1.14 3.73 -7.56
C PRO A 134 2.48 3.96 -6.85
N SER A 135 3.25 2.89 -6.54
CA SER A 135 4.61 3.03 -5.97
C SER A 135 5.59 3.70 -6.94
N CYS A 136 5.61 3.28 -8.20
CA CYS A 136 6.45 3.88 -9.24
C CYS A 136 6.08 5.34 -9.49
N LEU A 137 4.78 5.64 -9.63
CA LEU A 137 4.30 6.99 -9.89
C LEU A 137 4.57 7.95 -8.72
N SER A 138 4.36 7.49 -7.48
CA SER A 138 4.66 8.29 -6.28
C SER A 138 6.17 8.52 -6.12
N ALA A 139 7.00 7.52 -6.37
CA ALA A 139 8.46 7.67 -6.39
C ALA A 139 8.92 8.65 -7.47
N TYR A 140 8.32 8.61 -8.66
CA TYR A 140 8.61 9.54 -9.75
C TYR A 140 8.24 10.99 -9.41
N ILE A 141 7.05 11.24 -8.87
CA ILE A 141 6.67 12.58 -8.40
C ILE A 141 7.69 13.10 -7.40
N LEU A 142 8.08 12.27 -6.44
CA LEU A 142 9.01 12.68 -5.41
C LEU A 142 10.39 13.03 -5.97
N PHE A 143 10.88 12.25 -6.93
CA PHE A 143 12.11 12.54 -7.66
C PHE A 143 12.03 13.90 -8.37
N ARG A 144 10.92 14.19 -9.06
CA ARG A 144 10.69 15.48 -9.73
C ARG A 144 10.65 16.66 -8.75
N VAL A 145 9.99 16.50 -7.60
CA VAL A 145 9.93 17.53 -6.55
C VAL A 145 11.33 17.85 -6.00
N ILE A 146 12.17 16.83 -5.81
CA ILE A 146 13.55 17.02 -5.34
C ILE A 146 14.38 17.75 -6.41
N GLN A 147 14.31 17.33 -7.67
CA GLN A 147 15.05 17.97 -8.78
C GLN A 147 14.68 19.44 -9.00
N ILE A 148 13.38 19.78 -8.95
CA ILE A 148 12.93 21.17 -9.11
C ILE A 148 13.57 22.04 -8.03
N LYS A 149 13.59 21.53 -6.79
CA LYS A 149 14.14 22.27 -5.66
C LYS A 149 15.66 22.43 -5.73
N GLU A 150 16.39 21.42 -6.18
CA GLU A 150 17.83 21.55 -6.41
C GLU A 150 18.12 22.62 -7.48
N LYS A 151 17.31 22.68 -8.54
CA LYS A 151 17.43 23.73 -9.57
C LYS A 151 17.09 25.13 -9.03
N GLU A 152 16.14 25.25 -8.10
CA GLU A 152 15.84 26.53 -7.43
C GLU A 152 16.97 27.01 -6.52
N LEU A 153 17.68 26.08 -5.86
CA LEU A 153 18.84 26.40 -5.02
C LEU A 153 20.09 26.80 -5.82
N ILE A 154 20.19 26.35 -7.08
CA ILE A 154 21.34 26.61 -7.96
C ILE A 154 21.13 27.87 -8.82
N LYS A 155 19.92 28.46 -8.87
CA LYS A 155 19.71 29.72 -9.59
C LYS A 155 20.52 30.85 -8.95
N PRO A 156 21.43 31.51 -9.69
CA PRO A 156 22.18 32.66 -9.17
C PRO A 156 21.22 33.86 -9.11
N GLY A 157 20.87 34.32 -7.90
CA GLY A 157 20.10 35.57 -7.74
C GLY A 157 19.10 35.68 -6.58
N SER A 158 19.13 34.80 -5.56
CA SER A 158 18.33 35.01 -4.33
C SER A 158 19.21 35.26 -3.10
N ARG A 159 19.82 36.45 -3.07
CA ARG A 159 20.15 37.18 -1.85
C ARG A 159 19.70 38.61 -2.02
#